data_AF-A0A2A3AXH9-F1
#
_entry.id   AF-A0A2A3AXH9-F1
#
_cell.length_a   1.000
_cell.length_b   1.000
_cell.length_c   1.000
_cell.angle_alpha   90.00
_cell.angle_beta   90.00
_cell.angle_gamma   90.00
#
_symmetry.space_group_name_H-M   'P 1'
#
loop_
_entity.id
_entity.type
_entity.pdbx_description
1 polymer ?
#
loop_
_entity_poly.entity_id
_entity_poly.type
_entity_poly.pdbx_seq_one_letter_code
_entity_poly.pdbx_strand_id
1 'polypeptide(L)'
;MRRDGDRIPVIGEHRGVALHDYQDEARLAVVRCELDSVLDLADATLLVEIVADVSWSPEARLTAAAKLKAMHQLAAEDRKTRPNFDLAYIEACTAGLDSVYWRSPWHYGSLLDPGRAPHEPGPVPRAMPLDEEAA
;
A
#
# COMPACT_ATOMS: atom_id res chain seq x y z
N MET A 1 8.86 -12.14 -3.01
CA MET A 1 8.10 -13.35 -2.62
C MET A 1 7.36 -13.01 -1.34
N ARG A 2 6.02 -12.92 -1.35
CA ARG A 2 5.22 -12.66 -0.15
C ARG A 2 5.40 -13.84 0.81
N ARG A 3 5.72 -13.59 2.08
CA ARG A 3 5.79 -14.64 3.11
C ARG A 3 4.39 -14.83 3.70
N ASP A 4 3.97 -16.07 3.94
CA ASP A 4 2.71 -16.34 4.64
C ASP A 4 2.79 -15.74 6.05
N GLY A 5 1.77 -14.98 6.44
CA GLY A 5 1.73 -14.22 7.71
C GLY A 5 2.24 -12.78 7.65
N ASP A 6 2.65 -12.29 6.47
CA ASP A 6 3.19 -10.92 6.32
C ASP A 6 2.11 -9.83 6.21
N ARG A 7 0.84 -10.20 6.06
CA ARG A 7 -0.23 -9.21 5.94
C ARG A 7 -0.43 -8.47 7.24
N ILE A 8 -0.62 -7.16 7.14
CA ILE A 8 -1.05 -6.35 8.28
C ILE A 8 -2.42 -6.89 8.74
N PRO A 9 -2.60 -7.19 10.04
CA PRO A 9 -3.88 -7.62 10.56
C PRO A 9 -4.97 -6.59 10.28
N VAL A 10 -6.23 -7.03 10.27
CA VAL A 10 -7.39 -6.20 9.99
C VAL A 10 -8.27 -6.15 11.23
N ILE A 11 -8.59 -4.95 11.69
CA ILE A 11 -9.41 -4.71 12.90
C ILE A 11 -10.89 -4.47 12.59
N GLY A 12 -11.22 -4.21 11.34
CA GLY A 12 -12.58 -3.92 10.91
C GLY A 12 -12.65 -3.59 9.44
N GLU A 13 -13.80 -3.08 9.02
CA GLU A 13 -14.09 -2.76 7.64
C GLU A 13 -14.82 -1.41 7.55
N HIS A 14 -14.51 -0.63 6.51
CA HIS A 14 -15.23 0.58 6.12
C HIS A 14 -15.68 0.45 4.67
N ARG A 15 -17.01 0.39 4.44
CA ARG A 15 -17.63 0.29 3.10
C ARG A 15 -17.03 -0.81 2.19
N GLY A 16 -16.76 -2.01 2.70
CA GLY A 16 -16.15 -3.09 1.92
C GLY A 16 -14.62 -3.14 1.99
N VAL A 17 -13.97 -2.12 2.57
CA VAL A 17 -12.50 -2.02 2.63
C VAL A 17 -11.99 -2.36 4.03
N ALA A 18 -11.07 -3.32 4.11
CA ALA A 18 -10.40 -3.71 5.34
C ALA A 18 -9.56 -2.56 5.92
N LEU A 19 -9.71 -2.29 7.22
CA LEU A 19 -8.92 -1.32 7.96
C LEU A 19 -7.73 -2.01 8.63
N HIS A 20 -6.52 -1.51 8.38
CA HIS A 20 -5.32 -2.10 8.96
C HIS A 20 -5.23 -1.84 10.48
N ASP A 21 -4.74 -2.84 11.20
CA ASP A 21 -4.44 -2.78 12.63
C ASP A 21 -3.23 -1.88 12.93
N TYR A 22 -2.99 -1.61 14.22
CA TYR A 22 -1.93 -0.78 14.77
C TYR A 22 -2.05 0.71 14.42
N GLN A 23 -3.28 1.22 14.42
CA GLN A 23 -3.61 2.63 14.25
C GLN A 23 -4.58 3.07 15.36
N ASP A 24 -4.43 4.30 15.84
CA ASP A 24 -5.40 4.87 16.79
C ASP A 24 -6.70 5.28 16.07
N GLU A 25 -7.77 5.45 16.84
CA GLU A 25 -9.08 5.79 16.27
C GLU A 25 -9.06 7.14 15.53
N ALA A 26 -8.21 8.07 15.96
CA ALA A 26 -8.02 9.36 15.29
C ALA A 26 -7.44 9.19 13.88
N ARG A 27 -6.44 8.31 13.70
CA ARG A 27 -5.89 7.97 12.40
C ARG A 27 -6.91 7.21 11.56
N LEU A 28 -7.64 6.25 12.14
CA LEU A 28 -8.70 5.52 11.44
C LEU A 28 -9.80 6.45 10.93
N ALA A 29 -10.16 7.50 11.67
CA ALA A 29 -11.11 8.50 11.18
C ALA A 29 -10.62 9.19 9.90
N VAL A 30 -9.33 9.55 9.82
CA VAL A 30 -8.72 10.10 8.60
C VAL A 30 -8.75 9.07 7.46
N VAL A 31 -8.35 7.82 7.73
CA VAL A 31 -8.37 6.74 6.74
C VAL A 31 -9.77 6.54 6.17
N ARG A 32 -10.83 6.56 7.00
CA ARG A 32 -12.21 6.43 6.54
C ARG A 32 -12.62 7.58 5.61
N CYS A 33 -12.25 8.82 5.93
CA CYS A 33 -12.51 9.97 5.04
C CYS A 33 -11.77 9.87 3.70
N GLU A 34 -10.52 9.41 3.72
CA GLU A 34 -9.75 9.16 2.50
C GLU A 34 -10.37 8.04 1.66
N LEU A 35 -10.81 6.96 2.31
CA LEU A 35 -11.51 5.86 1.66
C LEU A 35 -12.81 6.32 1.01
N ASP A 36 -13.60 7.15 1.69
CA ASP A 36 -14.82 7.73 1.11
C ASP A 36 -14.51 8.54 -0.14
N SER A 37 -13.47 9.37 -0.08
CA SER A 37 -13.00 10.17 -1.22
C SER A 37 -12.59 9.29 -2.41
N VAL A 38 -11.82 8.22 -2.16
CA VAL A 38 -11.37 7.29 -3.20
C VAL A 38 -12.53 6.46 -3.75
N LEU A 39 -13.45 5.99 -2.92
CA LEU A 39 -14.57 5.14 -3.33
C LEU A 39 -15.55 5.91 -4.23
N ASP A 40 -15.77 7.19 -3.94
CA ASP A 40 -16.68 8.03 -4.73
C ASP A 40 -16.02 8.60 -6.01
N LEU A 41 -14.68 8.55 -6.12
CA LEU A 41 -13.92 9.06 -7.26
C LEU A 41 -13.96 8.12 -8.49
N ALA A 42 -14.35 8.63 -9.66
CA ALA A 42 -14.39 7.86 -10.91
C ALA A 42 -13.26 8.18 -11.90
N ASP A 43 -12.53 9.27 -11.69
CA ASP A 43 -11.47 9.71 -12.59
C ASP A 43 -10.21 8.86 -12.45
N ALA A 44 -9.84 8.15 -13.52
CA ALA A 44 -8.67 7.28 -13.56
C ALA A 44 -7.36 8.06 -13.35
N THR A 45 -7.26 9.31 -13.82
CA THR A 45 -6.04 10.13 -13.70
C THR A 45 -5.79 10.46 -12.23
N LEU A 46 -6.84 10.94 -11.55
CA LEU A 46 -6.76 11.27 -10.12
C LEU A 46 -6.52 10.02 -9.27
N LEU A 47 -7.08 8.86 -9.64
CA LEU A 47 -6.76 7.60 -8.96
C LEU A 47 -5.29 7.20 -9.11
N VAL A 48 -4.67 7.43 -10.28
CA VAL A 48 -3.23 7.18 -10.50
C VAL A 48 -2.39 8.12 -9.64
N GLU A 49 -2.78 9.40 -9.54
CA GLU A 49 -2.10 10.38 -8.67
C GLU A 49 -2.17 9.96 -7.19
N ILE A 50 -3.35 9.54 -6.70
CA ILE A 50 -3.53 9.05 -5.33
C ILE A 50 -2.64 7.83 -5.07
N VAL A 51 -2.55 6.88 -6.00
CA VAL A 51 -1.70 5.69 -5.83
C VAL A 51 -0.22 6.05 -5.61
N ALA A 52 0.27 7.06 -6.32
CA ALA A 52 1.65 7.52 -6.24
C ALA A 52 1.93 8.45 -5.05
N ASP A 53 0.89 9.05 -4.46
CA ASP A 53 1.03 10.03 -3.38
C ASP A 53 1.19 9.37 -2.01
N VAL A 54 2.37 9.56 -1.41
CA VAL A 54 2.72 9.02 -0.09
C VAL A 54 2.01 9.73 1.07
N SER A 55 1.34 10.86 0.82
CA SER A 55 0.56 11.56 1.84
C SER A 55 -0.76 10.86 2.16
N TRP A 56 -1.26 10.02 1.24
CA TRP A 56 -2.45 9.20 1.44
C TRP A 56 -2.16 7.93 2.22
N SER A 57 -3.15 7.45 2.97
CA SER A 57 -3.05 6.20 3.70
C SER A 57 -2.81 4.99 2.79
N PRO A 58 -2.07 3.97 3.28
CA PRO A 58 -1.89 2.71 2.56
C PRO A 58 -3.21 2.11 2.07
N GLU A 59 -4.24 2.12 2.90
CA GLU A 59 -5.59 1.60 2.62
C GLU A 59 -6.25 2.35 1.45
N ALA A 60 -6.19 3.68 1.44
CA ALA A 60 -6.73 4.49 0.36
C ALA A 60 -5.99 4.24 -0.98
N ARG A 61 -4.65 4.15 -0.92
CA ARG A 61 -3.81 3.88 -2.10
C ARG A 61 -4.05 2.48 -2.66
N LEU A 62 -4.17 1.47 -1.80
CA LEU A 62 -4.52 0.10 -2.20
C LEU A 62 -5.93 0.04 -2.80
N THR A 63 -6.89 0.78 -2.26
CA THR A 63 -8.25 0.89 -2.79
C THR A 63 -8.26 1.55 -4.17
N ALA A 64 -7.52 2.64 -4.35
CA ALA A 64 -7.37 3.31 -5.64
C ALA A 64 -6.75 2.38 -6.70
N ALA A 65 -5.69 1.64 -6.33
CA ALA A 65 -5.08 0.66 -7.22
C ALA A 65 -6.03 -0.50 -7.58
N ALA A 66 -6.83 -0.98 -6.62
CA ALA A 66 -7.84 -2.00 -6.88
C ALA A 66 -8.90 -1.49 -7.87
N LYS A 67 -9.36 -0.24 -7.73
CA LYS A 67 -10.29 0.39 -8.68
C LYS A 67 -9.69 0.52 -10.07
N LEU A 68 -8.45 0.98 -10.20
CA LEU A 68 -7.76 1.06 -11.50
C LEU A 68 -7.65 -0.32 -12.17
N LYS A 69 -7.24 -1.35 -11.41
CA LYS A 69 -7.18 -2.73 -11.93
C LYS A 69 -8.56 -3.22 -12.39
N ALA A 70 -9.61 -2.95 -11.63
CA ALA A 70 -10.98 -3.29 -12.00
C ALA A 70 -11.44 -2.54 -13.27
N MET A 71 -11.15 -1.24 -13.40
CA MET A 71 -11.46 -0.45 -14.60
C MET A 71 -10.75 -1.01 -15.84
N HIS A 72 -9.49 -1.38 -15.71
CA HIS A 72 -8.73 -1.99 -16.80
C HIS A 72 -9.30 -3.35 -17.20
N GLN A 73 -9.69 -4.19 -16.23
CA GLN A 73 -10.31 -5.49 -16.47
C GLN A 73 -11.68 -5.35 -17.16
N LEU A 74 -12.56 -4.49 -16.65
CA LEU A 74 -13.87 -4.23 -17.23
C LEU A 74 -13.77 -3.70 -18.67
N ALA A 75 -12.83 -2.79 -18.94
CA ALA A 75 -12.60 -2.29 -20.30
C ALA A 75 -12.15 -3.41 -21.28
N ALA A 76 -11.35 -4.36 -20.79
CA ALA A 76 -10.94 -5.52 -21.57
C ALA A 76 -12.12 -6.46 -21.87
N GLU A 77 -13.00 -6.70 -20.88
CA GLU A 77 -14.20 -7.53 -21.02
C GLU A 77 -15.23 -6.91 -21.96
N ASP A 78 -15.49 -5.60 -21.82
CA ASP A 78 -16.43 -4.83 -22.64
C ASP A 78 -15.93 -4.56 -24.06
N ARG A 79 -14.68 -4.95 -24.40
CA ARG A 79 -13.99 -4.60 -25.66
C ARG A 79 -13.98 -3.09 -25.94
N LYS A 80 -13.92 -2.29 -24.88
CA LYS A 80 -13.76 -0.83 -24.95
C LYS A 80 -12.29 -0.46 -25.03
N THR A 81 -12.02 0.79 -25.40
CA THR A 81 -10.67 1.35 -25.28
C THR A 81 -10.23 1.29 -23.82
N ARG A 82 -9.06 0.68 -23.58
CA ARG A 82 -8.50 0.59 -22.23
C ARG A 82 -8.08 1.98 -21.74
N PRO A 83 -8.28 2.30 -20.45
CA PRO A 83 -7.79 3.55 -19.91
C PRO A 83 -6.25 3.62 -20.03
N ASN A 84 -5.72 4.81 -20.29
CA ASN A 84 -4.30 5.01 -20.55
C ASN A 84 -3.50 5.22 -19.26
N PHE A 85 -3.14 4.13 -18.57
CA PHE A 85 -2.20 4.13 -17.45
C PHE A 85 -1.38 2.84 -17.41
N ASP A 86 -0.19 2.89 -16.79
CA ASP A 86 0.71 1.74 -16.68
C ASP A 86 0.39 0.90 -15.43
N LEU A 87 -0.07 -0.33 -15.63
CA LEU A 87 -0.33 -1.28 -14.54
C LEU A 87 0.93 -1.63 -13.75
N ALA A 88 2.09 -1.72 -14.41
CA ALA A 88 3.35 -2.02 -13.72
C ALA A 88 3.74 -0.89 -12.77
N TYR A 89 3.50 0.36 -13.18
CA TYR A 89 3.67 1.52 -12.32
C TYR A 89 2.74 1.47 -11.10
N ILE A 90 1.45 1.18 -11.29
CA ILE A 90 0.48 1.03 -10.19
C ILE A 90 0.91 -0.07 -9.21
N GLU A 91 1.40 -1.19 -9.73
CA GLU A 91 1.93 -2.29 -8.91
C GLU A 91 3.19 -1.90 -8.14
N ALA A 92 4.11 -1.17 -8.77
CA ALA A 92 5.30 -0.68 -8.10
C ALA A 92 4.96 0.29 -6.97
N CYS A 93 4.01 1.21 -7.19
CA CYS A 93 3.59 2.19 -6.18
C CYS A 93 2.86 1.58 -4.98
N THR A 94 2.18 0.44 -5.17
CA THR A 94 1.40 -0.23 -4.10
C THR A 94 2.05 -1.47 -3.52
N ALA A 95 3.23 -1.86 -4.02
CA ALA A 95 3.97 -3.00 -3.52
C ALA A 95 4.32 -2.82 -2.04
N GLY A 96 3.89 -3.77 -1.20
CA GLY A 96 4.27 -3.82 0.21
C GLY A 96 3.49 -2.91 1.15
N LEU A 97 2.50 -2.15 0.66
CA LEU A 97 1.66 -1.30 1.52
C LEU A 97 0.82 -2.11 2.52
N ASP A 98 0.49 -3.37 2.20
CA ASP A 98 -0.26 -4.30 3.04
C ASP A 98 0.63 -5.22 3.89
N SER A 99 1.93 -4.94 3.99
CA SER A 99 2.93 -5.86 4.57
C SER A 99 3.59 -5.32 5.84
N VAL A 100 3.64 -6.17 6.87
CA VAL A 100 4.34 -5.90 8.14
C VAL A 100 5.85 -5.90 7.91
N TYR A 101 6.36 -6.76 7.04
CA TYR A 101 7.77 -6.82 6.64
C TYR A 101 8.24 -5.51 6.03
N TRP A 102 7.47 -4.93 5.10
CA TRP A 102 7.79 -3.63 4.48
C TRP A 102 7.62 -2.44 5.42
N ARG A 103 6.75 -2.54 6.44
CA ARG A 103 6.64 -1.55 7.53
C ARG A 103 7.77 -1.66 8.57
N SER A 104 8.52 -2.76 8.57
CA SER A 104 9.48 -3.05 9.63
C SER A 104 10.67 -2.07 9.58
N PRO A 105 10.97 -1.36 10.68
CA PRO A 105 12.13 -0.46 10.73
C PRO A 105 13.47 -1.22 10.70
N TRP A 106 13.43 -2.54 10.87
CA TRP A 106 14.60 -3.41 10.91
C TRP A 106 14.93 -4.02 9.53
N HIS A 107 14.05 -3.80 8.54
CA HIS A 107 14.19 -4.30 7.19
C HIS A 107 14.41 -3.16 6.19
N TYR A 108 14.78 -3.56 4.97
CA TYR A 108 15.15 -2.71 3.85
C TYR A 108 13.99 -1.82 3.40
N GLY A 109 14.28 -0.55 3.10
CA GLY A 109 13.28 0.42 2.64
C GLY A 109 12.60 1.18 3.79
N SER A 110 13.17 1.13 4.99
CA SER A 110 12.75 2.01 6.08
C SER A 110 13.23 3.45 5.81
N LEU A 111 12.59 4.46 6.42
CA LEU A 111 13.00 5.87 6.35
C LEU A 111 14.49 6.09 6.68
N LEU A 112 15.07 5.17 7.46
CA LEU A 112 16.45 5.25 7.93
C LEU A 112 17.45 4.61 6.97
N ASP A 113 17.01 4.02 5.86
CA ASP A 113 17.91 3.40 4.89
C ASP A 113 18.38 4.42 3.85
N PRO A 114 19.68 4.49 3.55
CA PRO A 114 20.18 5.38 2.52
C PRO A 114 19.64 4.95 1.15
N GLY A 115 19.22 5.92 0.34
CA GLY A 115 18.86 5.68 -1.07
C GLY A 115 20.06 5.10 -1.83
N ARG A 116 19.82 4.06 -2.65
CA ARG A 116 20.87 3.32 -3.37
C ARG A 116 20.68 3.35 -4.87
N ALA A 117 21.79 3.25 -5.59
CA ALA A 117 21.79 3.11 -7.04
C ALA A 117 21.38 1.68 -7.48
N PRO A 118 20.90 1.52 -8.73
CA PRO A 118 20.65 0.20 -9.30
C PRO A 118 21.89 -0.70 -9.23
N HIS A 119 21.69 -1.98 -8.87
CA HIS A 119 22.72 -3.03 -8.77
C HIS A 119 23.69 -2.95 -7.58
N GLU A 120 23.48 -2.06 -6.62
CA GLU A 120 24.23 -2.13 -5.37
C GLU A 120 23.81 -3.35 -4.52
N PRO A 121 24.78 -4.04 -3.87
CA PRO A 121 24.45 -5.07 -2.89
C PRO A 121 23.61 -4.46 -1.76
N GLY A 122 22.50 -5.14 -1.45
CA GLY A 122 21.47 -4.60 -0.58
C GLY A 122 21.92 -4.40 0.89
N PRO A 123 21.27 -3.49 1.65
CA PRO A 123 21.67 -3.15 3.03
C PRO A 123 21.46 -4.27 4.05
N VAL A 124 22.54 -4.83 4.60
CA VAL A 124 22.49 -5.81 5.72
C VAL A 124 21.38 -5.47 6.74
N PRO A 125 20.48 -6.42 7.08
CA PRO A 125 19.43 -6.19 8.07
C PRO A 125 19.99 -5.60 9.36
N ARG A 126 19.25 -4.70 9.99
CA ARG A 126 19.67 -4.12 11.27
C ARG A 126 19.60 -5.18 12.36
N ALA A 127 20.54 -5.12 13.29
CA ALA A 127 20.48 -5.95 14.49
C ALA A 127 19.17 -5.67 15.24
N MET A 128 18.37 -6.70 15.47
CA MET A 128 17.19 -6.58 16.34
C MET A 128 17.65 -6.39 17.79
N PRO A 129 16.93 -5.59 18.59
CA PRO A 129 17.13 -5.57 20.04
C PRO A 129 17.00 -7.01 20.57
N LEU A 130 17.91 -7.40 21.46
CA LEU A 130 17.75 -8.64 22.22
C LEU A 130 16.56 -8.43 23.17
N ASP A 131 15.60 -9.36 23.18
CA ASP A 131 14.47 -9.29 24.11
C ASP A 131 15.01 -9.16 25.55
N GLU A 132 14.69 -8.06 26.23
CA GLU A 132 15.21 -7.78 27.58
C GLU A 132 14.61 -8.71 28.68
N GLU A 133 13.73 -9.66 28.32
CA GLU A 133 13.11 -10.63 29.23
C GLU A 133 13.65 -12.06 29.06
N ALA A 134 14.96 -12.22 29.10
CA ALA A 134 15.62 -13.51 29.33
C ALA A 134 16.74 -13.41 30.39
N ALA A 135 16.50 -12.62 31.45
CA ALA A 135 17.34 -12.55 32.65
C ALA A 135 16.47 -12.51 33.93
#